data_AF-E4NWT7-F1
#
_entry.id   AF-E4NWT7-F1
#
_cell.length_a   1.000
_cell.length_b   1.000
_cell.length_c   1.000
_cell.angle_alpha   90.00
_cell.angle_beta   90.00
_cell.angle_gamma   90.00
#
_symmetry.space_group_name_H-M   'P 1'
#
loop_
_entity.id
_entity.type
_entity.pdbx_description
1 polymer ?
#
loop_
_entity_poly.entity_id
_entity_poly.type
_entity_poly.pdbx_seq_one_letter_code
_entity_poly.pdbx_strand_id
1 'polypeptide(L)'
;MTIADTTNDMGRTTIQVSDELADELHERKERGDSYEDVIWRLIEEGDQSASQEPPESPHSRTERRDAPSPPPEQEAAESPQESVQEDAEDVLRSLDLSGSGSKYEARVETVLAFYEHLRDHPGERVSKGDLEDLVEECGLDVAYASFGSFWGNWVKKNESQGRDFNTLTQLPGVEMDGDDYVYTGESA
;
A
#
# COMPACT_ATOMS: atom_id res chain seq x y z
N MET A 1 -45.25 -21.87 22.94
CA MET A 1 -44.74 -22.29 21.62
C MET A 1 -43.84 -21.17 21.16
N THR A 2 -42.57 -21.23 21.56
CA THR A 2 -41.59 -20.17 21.33
C THR A 2 -40.77 -20.61 20.12
N ILE A 3 -40.91 -19.90 19.02
CA ILE A 3 -40.09 -20.11 17.83
C ILE A 3 -38.71 -19.59 18.19
N ALA A 4 -37.77 -20.51 18.38
CA ALA A 4 -36.37 -20.18 18.53
C ALA A 4 -35.92 -19.59 17.19
N ASP A 5 -35.70 -18.29 17.20
CA ASP A 5 -35.13 -17.54 16.11
C ASP A 5 -33.80 -18.20 15.73
N THR A 6 -33.80 -18.86 14.59
CA THR A 6 -32.64 -19.57 14.05
C THR A 6 -31.79 -18.51 13.37
N THR A 7 -31.12 -17.67 14.16
CA THR A 7 -30.04 -16.83 13.66
C THR A 7 -28.92 -17.79 13.25
N ASN A 8 -28.92 -18.10 11.96
CA ASN A 8 -27.93 -18.90 11.29
C ASN A 8 -26.56 -18.29 11.62
N ASP A 9 -25.79 -18.97 12.47
CA ASP A 9 -24.43 -18.62 12.86
C ASP A 9 -23.52 -18.86 11.63
N MET A 10 -23.63 -17.98 10.64
CA MET A 10 -22.69 -17.90 9.54
C MET A 10 -21.46 -17.19 10.10
N GLY A 11 -20.31 -17.88 10.08
CA GLY A 11 -19.09 -17.45 10.74
C GLY A 11 -18.77 -15.97 10.46
N ARG A 12 -18.60 -15.21 11.55
CA ARG A 12 -18.16 -13.82 11.46
C ARG A 12 -16.82 -13.76 10.75
N THR A 13 -16.78 -13.02 9.66
CA THR A 13 -15.57 -12.82 8.86
C THR A 13 -15.15 -11.35 8.98
N THR A 14 -13.86 -11.12 9.20
CA THR A 14 -13.29 -9.76 9.19
C THR A 14 -12.74 -9.47 7.82
N ILE A 15 -13.20 -8.38 7.21
CA ILE A 15 -12.69 -7.87 5.94
C ILE A 15 -11.93 -6.57 6.20
N GLN A 16 -10.80 -6.41 5.54
CA GLN A 16 -10.05 -5.15 5.54
C GLN A 16 -10.48 -4.32 4.34
N VAL A 17 -10.74 -3.04 4.59
CA VAL A 17 -11.12 -2.05 3.58
C VAL A 17 -10.20 -0.85 3.72
N SER A 18 -10.03 -0.08 2.64
CA SER A 18 -9.32 1.20 2.69
C SER A 18 -10.06 2.22 3.56
N ASP A 19 -9.34 3.22 4.06
CA ASP A 19 -9.90 4.29 4.89
C ASP A 19 -10.96 5.09 4.11
N GLU A 20 -10.68 5.38 2.84
CA GLU A 20 -11.64 6.02 1.91
C GLU A 20 -12.92 5.20 1.75
N LEU A 21 -12.82 3.87 1.63
CA LEU A 21 -13.99 3.01 1.54
C LEU A 21 -14.74 2.92 2.88
N ALA A 22 -14.04 3.01 4.01
CA ALA A 22 -14.66 3.04 5.32
C ALA A 22 -15.46 4.34 5.54
N ASP A 23 -14.93 5.48 5.09
CA ASP A 23 -15.65 6.76 5.06
C ASP A 23 -16.85 6.69 4.14
N GLU A 24 -16.69 6.14 2.92
CA GLU A 24 -17.79 5.99 1.96
C GLU A 24 -18.92 5.09 2.51
N LEU A 25 -18.57 4.03 3.23
CA LEU A 25 -19.52 3.16 3.93
C LEU A 25 -20.19 3.90 5.10
N HIS A 26 -19.47 4.79 5.78
CA HIS A 26 -20.00 5.59 6.87
C HIS A 26 -20.97 6.66 6.35
N GLU A 27 -20.69 7.31 5.22
CA GLU A 27 -21.56 8.29 4.59
C GLU A 27 -22.87 7.67 4.09
N ARG A 28 -22.82 6.42 3.59
CA ARG A 28 -24.02 5.68 3.15
C ARG A 28 -24.85 5.08 4.29
N LYS A 29 -24.33 5.09 5.51
CA LYS A 29 -24.99 4.53 6.68
C LYS A 29 -26.07 5.49 7.20
N GLU A 30 -27.31 5.02 7.26
CA GLU A 30 -28.40 5.80 7.86
C GLU A 30 -28.49 5.58 9.37
N ARG A 31 -29.24 6.45 10.04
CA ARG A 31 -29.34 6.45 11.50
C ARG A 31 -30.13 5.22 11.98
N GLY A 32 -29.41 4.16 12.33
CA GLY A 32 -29.99 2.93 12.88
C GLY A 32 -29.43 1.67 12.23
N ASP A 33 -28.79 1.80 11.06
CA ASP A 33 -28.22 0.66 10.34
C ASP A 33 -26.89 0.22 10.92
N SER A 34 -26.56 -1.05 10.71
CA SER A 34 -25.21 -1.57 10.92
C SER A 34 -24.41 -1.56 9.62
N TYR A 35 -23.09 -1.72 9.71
CA TYR A 35 -22.26 -1.88 8.51
C TYR A 35 -22.64 -3.13 7.71
N GLU A 36 -23.15 -4.17 8.37
CA GLU A 36 -23.62 -5.39 7.72
C GLU A 36 -24.84 -5.10 6.82
N ASP A 37 -25.80 -4.30 7.29
CA ASP A 37 -26.98 -3.90 6.51
C ASP A 37 -26.60 -3.08 5.28
N VAL A 38 -25.63 -2.18 5.42
CA VAL A 38 -25.11 -1.36 4.31
C VAL A 38 -24.40 -2.24 3.27
N ILE A 39 -23.57 -3.18 3.71
CA ILE A 39 -22.84 -4.10 2.83
C ILE A 39 -23.82 -4.99 2.04
N TRP A 40 -24.86 -5.55 2.69
CA TRP A 40 -25.86 -6.36 2.00
C TRP A 40 -26.63 -5.57 0.95
N ARG A 41 -27.03 -4.33 1.26
CA ARG A 41 -27.72 -3.46 0.29
C ARG A 41 -26.87 -3.19 -0.96
N LEU A 42 -25.57 -2.97 -0.80
CA LEU A 42 -24.65 -2.75 -1.92
C LEU A 42 -24.48 -4.00 -2.79
N ILE A 43 -24.44 -5.19 -2.19
CA ILE A 43 -24.38 -6.46 -2.93
C ILE A 43 -25.66 -6.67 -3.75
N GLU A 44 -26.83 -6.40 -3.18
CA GLU A 44 -28.11 -6.51 -3.88
C GLU A 44 -28.26 -5.49 -5.02
N GLU A 45 -27.75 -4.26 -4.85
CA GLU A 45 -27.77 -3.22 -5.88
C GLU A 45 -26.78 -3.50 -7.03
N GLY A 46 -25.61 -4.04 -6.70
CA GLY A 46 -24.62 -4.50 -7.68
C GLY A 46 -25.12 -5.66 -8.54
N ASP A 47 -25.88 -6.59 -7.95
CA ASP A 47 -26.49 -7.72 -8.66
C ASP A 47 -27.64 -7.27 -9.59
N GLN A 48 -28.41 -6.26 -9.17
CA GLN A 48 -29.47 -5.66 -10.00
C GLN A 48 -28.92 -4.85 -11.20
N SER A 49 -27.75 -4.22 -11.04
CA SER A 49 -27.09 -3.46 -12.10
C SER A 49 -26.47 -4.35 -13.20
N ALA A 50 -26.30 -5.65 -12.94
CA ALA A 50 -25.81 -6.63 -13.92
C ALA A 50 -26.90 -7.13 -14.89
N SER A 51 -28.17 -6.77 -14.69
CA SER A 51 -29.31 -7.21 -15.52
C SER A 51 -29.68 -6.24 -16.66
N GLN A 52 -28.91 -5.19 -16.91
CA GLN A 52 -29.04 -4.44 -18.17
C GLN A 52 -28.31 -5.20 -19.28
N GLU A 53 -29.03 -6.17 -19.86
CA GLU A 53 -28.70 -6.74 -21.17
C GLU A 53 -28.44 -5.58 -22.16
N PRO A 54 -27.29 -5.54 -22.84
CA PRO A 54 -27.03 -4.54 -23.86
C PRO A 54 -28.06 -4.73 -24.98
N PRO A 55 -28.73 -3.67 -25.48
CA PRO A 55 -29.62 -3.82 -26.61
C PRO A 55 -28.81 -4.33 -27.79
N GLU A 56 -29.22 -5.50 -28.29
CA GLU A 56 -28.71 -6.11 -29.49
C GLU A 56 -28.65 -5.08 -30.61
N SER A 57 -27.46 -4.87 -31.15
CA SER A 57 -27.27 -4.11 -32.37
C SER A 57 -27.83 -4.91 -33.54
N PRO A 58 -28.57 -4.26 -34.47
CA PRO A 58 -28.47 -4.67 -35.85
C PRO A 58 -28.17 -3.48 -36.76
N HIS A 59 -26.99 -3.57 -37.37
CA HIS A 59 -26.67 -3.23 -38.76
C HIS A 59 -27.04 -1.83 -39.28
N SER A 60 -26.02 -1.07 -39.69
CA SER A 60 -25.54 -1.09 -41.09
C SER A 60 -24.50 0.00 -41.37
N ARG A 61 -23.41 -0.41 -42.05
CA ARG A 61 -22.78 0.22 -43.24
C ARG A 61 -22.72 1.77 -43.21
N THR A 62 -21.56 2.40 -43.40
CA THR A 62 -20.94 2.60 -44.73
C THR A 62 -19.59 3.32 -44.59
N GLU A 63 -18.71 3.08 -45.56
CA GLU A 63 -17.74 4.02 -46.13
C GLU A 63 -16.37 4.23 -45.46
N ARG A 64 -15.38 3.58 -46.11
CA ARG A 64 -14.02 4.06 -46.38
C ARG A 64 -13.77 5.54 -46.07
N ARG A 65 -12.83 5.81 -45.16
CA ARG A 65 -11.75 6.76 -45.40
C ARG A 65 -10.43 6.26 -44.83
N ASP A 66 -9.46 6.33 -45.71
CA ASP A 66 -8.02 6.23 -45.51
C ASP A 66 -7.60 7.19 -44.39
N ALA A 67 -7.07 6.66 -43.30
CA ALA A 67 -6.33 7.40 -42.28
C ALA A 67 -5.31 6.44 -41.64
N PRO A 68 -4.03 6.84 -41.53
CA PRO A 68 -2.97 5.97 -41.05
C PRO A 68 -3.23 5.57 -39.59
N SER A 69 -2.94 4.29 -39.30
CA SER A 69 -2.93 3.75 -37.95
C SER A 69 -2.25 4.72 -36.98
N PRO A 70 -2.83 5.02 -35.80
CA PRO A 70 -1.98 5.48 -34.72
C PRO A 70 -0.90 4.40 -34.53
N PRO A 71 0.39 4.78 -34.36
CA PRO A 71 1.37 3.82 -33.87
C PRO A 71 0.85 3.22 -32.56
N PRO A 72 1.27 1.99 -32.18
CA PRO A 72 0.92 1.45 -30.88
C PRO A 72 1.20 2.55 -29.85
N GLU A 73 0.18 2.89 -29.08
CA GLU A 73 0.37 3.61 -27.81
C GLU A 73 1.55 2.92 -27.16
N GLN A 74 2.67 3.64 -27.15
CA GLN A 74 3.83 3.24 -26.42
C GLN A 74 3.29 3.06 -25.01
N GLU A 75 3.30 1.80 -24.55
CA GLU A 75 3.40 1.47 -23.14
C GLU A 75 4.19 2.62 -22.52
N ALA A 76 3.50 3.39 -21.68
CA ALA A 76 4.14 4.41 -20.89
C ALA A 76 5.37 3.74 -20.31
N ALA A 77 6.54 4.22 -20.69
CA ALA A 77 7.78 3.76 -20.11
C ALA A 77 7.62 4.04 -18.62
N GLU A 78 7.26 3.01 -17.85
CA GLU A 78 7.47 2.96 -16.42
C GLU A 78 8.89 3.47 -16.24
N SER A 79 8.97 4.66 -15.65
CA SER A 79 10.27 5.31 -15.52
C SER A 79 11.12 4.37 -14.67
N PRO A 80 12.42 4.18 -14.97
CA PRO A 80 13.30 3.31 -14.17
C PRO A 80 13.34 3.65 -12.67
N GLN A 81 12.76 4.78 -12.26
CA GLN A 81 12.64 5.20 -10.88
C GLN A 81 11.44 4.57 -10.15
N GLU A 82 10.32 4.35 -10.86
CA GLU A 82 9.06 3.81 -10.32
C GLU A 82 9.22 2.31 -10.03
N SER A 83 9.83 1.57 -10.96
CA SER A 83 10.10 0.13 -10.78
C SER A 83 10.96 -0.17 -9.55
N VAL A 84 12.03 0.61 -9.31
CA VAL A 84 12.94 0.41 -8.17
C VAL A 84 12.26 0.74 -6.83
N GLN A 85 11.30 1.67 -6.83
CA GLN A 85 10.54 2.01 -5.63
C GLN A 85 9.52 0.91 -5.32
N GLU A 86 8.88 0.34 -6.34
CA GLU A 86 8.04 -0.86 -6.22
C GLU A 86 8.84 -2.07 -5.71
N ASP A 87 10.06 -2.29 -6.20
CA ASP A 87 10.95 -3.35 -5.70
C ASP A 87 11.29 -3.18 -4.22
N ALA A 88 11.60 -1.95 -3.78
CA ALA A 88 11.88 -1.65 -2.37
C ALA A 88 10.65 -1.88 -1.48
N GLU A 89 9.47 -1.51 -1.97
CA GLU A 89 8.21 -1.70 -1.26
C GLU A 89 7.85 -3.19 -1.13
N ASP A 90 7.99 -3.97 -2.20
CA ASP A 90 7.76 -5.42 -2.18
C ASP A 90 8.70 -6.12 -1.17
N VAL A 91 9.97 -5.71 -1.15
CA VAL A 91 10.93 -6.16 -0.14
C VAL A 91 10.39 -5.87 1.26
N LEU A 92 9.99 -4.64 1.58
CA LEU A 92 9.48 -4.30 2.92
C LEU A 92 8.24 -5.12 3.33
N ARG A 93 7.35 -5.43 2.38
CA ARG A 93 6.17 -6.27 2.63
C ARG A 93 6.52 -7.74 2.83
N SER A 94 7.60 -8.21 2.22
CA SER A 94 8.08 -9.59 2.39
C SER A 94 8.78 -9.86 3.74
N LEU A 95 9.29 -8.82 4.42
CA LEU A 95 10.12 -8.94 5.63
C LEU A 95 9.37 -9.29 6.93
N ASP A 96 8.08 -9.66 6.84
CA ASP A 96 7.21 -10.02 7.98
C ASP A 96 7.32 -9.02 9.15
N LEU A 97 7.34 -7.73 8.82
CA LEU A 97 7.56 -6.67 9.81
C LEU A 97 6.34 -6.52 10.72
N SER A 98 6.59 -6.31 12.02
CA SER A 98 5.54 -6.23 13.02
C SER A 98 4.59 -5.06 12.79
N GLY A 99 3.30 -5.37 12.59
CA GLY A 99 2.22 -4.40 12.48
C GLY A 99 1.16 -4.84 11.48
N SER A 100 0.05 -4.12 11.42
CA SER A 100 -0.94 -4.22 10.34
C SER A 100 -1.78 -2.94 10.25
N GLY A 101 -2.42 -2.71 9.10
CA GLY A 101 -3.28 -1.56 8.85
C GLY A 101 -2.53 -0.23 8.71
N SER A 102 -3.20 0.89 8.95
CA SER A 102 -2.66 2.24 8.71
C SER A 102 -1.33 2.53 9.41
N LYS A 103 -1.10 1.98 10.60
CA LYS A 103 0.19 2.11 11.32
C LYS A 103 1.33 1.36 10.67
N TYR A 104 1.03 0.27 9.97
CA TYR A 104 2.01 -0.46 9.20
C TYR A 104 2.36 0.32 7.94
N GLU A 105 1.34 0.79 7.20
CA GLU A 105 1.55 1.60 5.98
C GLU A 105 2.37 2.87 6.28
N ALA A 106 2.07 3.60 7.36
CA ALA A 106 2.83 4.79 7.75
C ALA A 106 4.33 4.49 8.01
N ARG A 107 4.65 3.29 8.53
CA ARG A 107 6.03 2.86 8.74
C ARG A 107 6.71 2.44 7.45
N VAL A 108 5.99 1.75 6.56
CA VAL A 108 6.49 1.44 5.22
C VAL A 108 6.83 2.73 4.48
N GLU A 109 5.89 3.68 4.44
CA GLU A 109 6.08 5.01 3.85
C GLU A 109 7.30 5.73 4.46
N THR A 110 7.44 5.70 5.78
CA THR A 110 8.61 6.28 6.46
C THR A 110 9.93 5.64 5.99
N VAL A 111 9.99 4.30 5.90
CA VAL A 111 11.22 3.60 5.46
C VAL A 111 11.48 3.83 3.97
N LEU A 112 10.44 3.92 3.15
CA LEU A 112 10.56 4.29 1.73
C LEU A 112 11.09 5.71 1.57
N ALA A 113 10.65 6.66 2.38
CA ALA A 113 11.21 8.02 2.39
C ALA A 113 12.70 8.02 2.77
N PHE A 114 13.13 7.15 3.68
CA PHE A 114 14.56 7.01 3.99
C PHE A 114 15.34 6.45 2.79
N TYR A 115 14.76 5.46 2.11
CA TYR A 115 15.35 4.89 0.92
C TYR A 115 15.48 5.90 -0.22
N GLU A 116 14.43 6.68 -0.46
CA GLU A 116 14.44 7.78 -1.43
C GLU A 116 15.52 8.81 -1.09
N HIS A 117 15.60 9.24 0.17
CA HIS A 117 16.64 10.15 0.63
C HIS A 117 18.05 9.59 0.40
N LEU A 118 18.27 8.30 0.70
CA LEU A 118 19.53 7.63 0.40
C LEU A 118 19.84 7.60 -1.10
N ARG A 119 18.83 7.41 -1.96
CA ARG A 119 18.98 7.41 -3.42
C ARG A 119 19.30 8.79 -3.99
N ASP A 120 18.72 9.85 -3.43
CA ASP A 120 19.05 11.23 -3.79
C ASP A 120 20.47 11.63 -3.37
N HIS A 121 21.05 10.91 -2.41
CA HIS A 121 22.39 11.12 -1.86
C HIS A 121 23.33 9.92 -2.09
N PRO A 122 23.58 9.49 -3.34
CA PRO A 122 24.34 8.28 -3.63
C PRO A 122 25.81 8.43 -3.20
N GLY A 123 26.31 7.43 -2.47
CA GLY A 123 27.68 7.42 -1.93
C GLY A 123 27.90 8.31 -0.70
N GLU A 124 26.87 9.05 -0.25
CA GLU A 124 26.93 9.82 0.98
C GLU A 124 26.63 8.94 2.19
N ARG A 125 27.28 9.23 3.32
CA ARG A 125 26.99 8.57 4.60
C ARG A 125 25.86 9.31 5.29
N VAL A 126 24.71 8.66 5.37
CA VAL A 126 23.53 9.16 6.06
C VAL A 126 23.43 8.47 7.41
N SER A 127 23.50 9.25 8.48
CA SER A 127 23.44 8.72 9.84
C SER A 127 21.99 8.56 10.32
N LYS A 128 21.81 7.89 11.45
CA LYS A 128 20.51 7.88 12.15
C LYS A 128 19.98 9.30 12.41
N GLY A 129 20.87 10.26 12.69
CA GLY A 129 20.49 11.64 12.98
C GLY A 129 19.86 12.30 11.75
N ASP A 130 20.50 12.16 10.59
CA ASP A 130 20.00 12.74 9.33
C ASP A 130 18.62 12.19 8.95
N LEU A 131 18.37 10.90 9.20
CA LEU A 131 17.04 10.30 9.02
C LEU A 131 16.01 10.75 10.06
N GLU A 132 16.45 11.09 11.27
CA GLU A 132 15.58 11.67 12.31
C GLU A 132 15.17 13.09 11.92
N ASP A 133 16.13 13.90 11.45
CA ASP A 133 15.89 15.24 10.90
C ASP A 133 14.94 15.18 9.70
N LEU A 134 15.08 14.19 8.80
CA LEU A 134 14.17 13.97 7.67
C LEU A 134 12.73 13.70 8.12
N VAL A 135 12.53 12.86 9.15
CA VAL A 135 11.19 12.61 9.71
C VAL A 135 10.57 13.90 10.24
N GLU A 136 11.36 14.72 10.94
CA GLU A 136 10.89 15.97 11.50
C GLU A 136 10.60 17.03 10.43
N GLU A 137 11.45 17.13 9.40
CA GLU A 137 11.32 18.09 8.30
C GLU A 137 10.14 17.75 7.38
N CYS A 138 10.01 16.48 7.00
CA CYS A 138 8.93 16.02 6.12
C CYS A 138 7.62 15.73 6.88
N GLY A 139 7.65 15.70 8.22
CA GLY A 139 6.48 15.42 9.06
C GLY A 139 5.97 13.97 8.93
N LEU A 140 6.88 13.01 8.78
CA LEU A 140 6.55 11.60 8.57
C LEU A 140 5.95 10.96 9.83
N ASP A 141 4.89 10.17 9.67
CA ASP A 141 4.30 9.42 10.79
C ASP A 141 4.99 8.07 10.98
N VAL A 142 5.86 7.99 12.00
CA VAL A 142 6.55 6.75 12.37
C VAL A 142 5.64 5.73 13.07
N ALA A 143 4.38 6.07 13.36
CA ALA A 143 3.38 5.25 14.05
C ALA A 143 3.90 4.59 15.35
N TYR A 144 4.76 5.33 16.06
CA TYR A 144 5.35 5.03 17.36
C TYR A 144 5.34 6.30 18.21
N ALA A 145 5.51 6.14 19.53
CA ALA A 145 5.61 7.26 20.45
C ALA A 145 6.84 8.15 20.21
N SER A 146 7.87 7.63 19.52
CA SER A 146 9.07 8.36 19.15
C SER A 146 9.82 7.69 18.00
N PHE A 147 10.63 8.48 17.27
CA PHE A 147 11.55 7.97 16.26
C PHE A 147 12.49 6.90 16.83
N GLY A 148 13.06 7.10 18.02
CA GLY A 148 13.92 6.08 18.65
C GLY A 148 13.22 4.74 18.89
N SER A 149 11.92 4.75 19.21
CA SER A 149 11.13 3.51 19.37
C SER A 149 10.89 2.82 18.03
N PHE A 150 10.56 3.60 17.00
CA PHE A 150 10.45 3.09 15.64
C PHE A 150 11.78 2.51 15.16
N TRP A 151 12.88 3.26 15.32
CA TRP A 151 14.21 2.85 14.90
C TRP A 151 14.64 1.51 15.52
N GLY A 152 14.46 1.34 16.83
CA GLY A 152 14.82 0.09 17.51
C GLY A 152 13.91 -1.10 17.16
N ASN A 153 12.61 -0.87 16.94
CA ASN A 153 11.64 -1.94 16.70
C ASN A 153 11.44 -2.26 15.21
N TRP A 154 11.76 -1.34 14.31
CA TRP A 154 11.44 -1.46 12.89
C TRP A 154 12.66 -1.39 11.97
N VAL A 155 13.69 -0.61 12.33
CA VAL A 155 14.87 -0.43 11.47
C VAL A 155 16.03 -1.34 11.90
N LYS A 156 16.44 -1.30 13.17
CA LYS A 156 17.58 -2.09 13.67
C LYS A 156 17.24 -3.58 13.75
N LYS A 157 18.29 -4.41 13.69
CA LYS A 157 18.21 -5.82 14.10
C LYS A 157 17.54 -5.96 15.47
N ASN A 158 16.55 -6.84 15.57
CA ASN A 158 15.82 -7.10 16.81
C ASN A 158 15.59 -8.61 17.01
N GLU A 159 16.60 -9.26 17.58
CA GLU A 159 16.59 -10.71 17.84
C GLU A 159 15.46 -11.13 18.80
N SER A 160 15.00 -10.21 19.66
CA SER A 160 13.90 -10.48 20.59
C SER A 160 12.55 -10.62 19.90
N GLN A 161 12.42 -10.12 18.67
CA GLN A 161 11.26 -10.32 17.79
C GLN A 161 11.55 -11.29 16.65
N GLY A 162 12.65 -12.04 16.71
CA GLY A 162 13.03 -12.98 15.66
C GLY A 162 13.58 -12.32 14.39
N ARG A 163 13.88 -11.02 14.42
CA ARG A 163 14.46 -10.30 13.28
C ARG A 163 15.97 -10.18 13.43
N ASP A 164 16.71 -10.93 12.64
CA ASP A 164 18.17 -10.92 12.65
C ASP A 164 18.80 -9.97 11.61
N PHE A 165 17.98 -9.23 10.87
CA PHE A 165 18.40 -8.25 9.86
C PHE A 165 18.05 -6.80 10.21
N ASN A 166 18.76 -5.86 9.58
CA ASN A 166 18.41 -4.45 9.54
C ASN A 166 17.53 -4.19 8.31
N THR A 167 16.39 -3.54 8.50
CA THR A 167 15.40 -3.36 7.43
C THR A 167 15.94 -2.52 6.27
N LEU A 168 16.70 -1.45 6.55
CA LEU A 168 17.28 -0.61 5.49
C LEU A 168 18.29 -1.38 4.64
N THR A 169 19.06 -2.29 5.24
CA THR A 169 20.05 -3.09 4.51
C THR A 169 19.45 -4.26 3.74
N GLN A 170 18.13 -4.46 3.81
CA GLN A 170 17.43 -5.39 2.91
C GLN A 170 17.03 -4.71 1.61
N LEU A 171 17.00 -3.37 1.59
CA LEU A 171 16.61 -2.61 0.41
C LEU A 171 17.71 -2.65 -0.66
N PRO A 172 17.33 -2.67 -1.94
CA PRO A 172 18.28 -2.80 -3.03
C PRO A 172 19.24 -1.61 -3.08
N GLY A 173 20.54 -1.91 -3.07
CA GLY A 173 21.60 -0.90 -3.17
C GLY A 173 21.88 -0.12 -1.89
N VAL A 174 21.32 -0.52 -0.73
CA VAL A 174 21.64 0.07 0.57
C VAL A 174 22.63 -0.79 1.32
N GLU A 175 23.76 -0.19 1.70
CA GLU A 175 24.77 -0.81 2.54
C GLU A 175 24.93 -0.05 3.85
N MET A 176 25.35 -0.77 4.90
CA MET A 176 25.65 -0.19 6.20
C MET A 176 27.17 -0.08 6.37
N ASP A 177 27.67 1.14 6.55
CA ASP A 177 29.08 1.45 6.79
C ASP A 177 29.27 1.91 8.23
N GLY A 178 29.49 0.96 9.13
CA GLY A 178 29.53 1.23 10.57
C GLY A 178 28.13 1.44 11.16
N ASP A 179 27.85 2.66 11.62
CA ASP A 179 26.53 3.08 12.14
C ASP A 179 25.73 3.92 11.12
N ASP A 180 26.32 4.19 9.95
CA ASP A 180 25.74 5.00 8.87
C ASP A 180 25.26 4.12 7.71
N TYR A 181 24.41 4.68 6.85
CA TYR A 181 23.88 4.04 5.65
C TYR A 181 24.37 4.76 4.41
N VAL A 182 24.67 3.99 3.37
CA VAL A 182 25.13 4.50 2.08
C VAL A 182 24.35 3.80 0.99
N TYR A 183 23.83 4.57 0.04
CA TYR A 183 23.33 4.02 -1.20
C TYR A 183 24.47 3.86 -2.21
N THR A 184 24.78 2.62 -2.59
CA THR A 184 25.85 2.30 -3.56
C THR A 184 25.31 1.98 -4.95
N GLY A 185 23.98 2.00 -5.13
CA GLY A 185 23.31 1.60 -6.36
C GLY A 185 23.10 0.09 -6.42
N GLU A 186 22.34 -0.38 -7.42
CA GLU A 186 22.22 -1.81 -7.66
C GLU A 186 23.60 -2.39 -8.02
N SER A 187 24.13 -3.26 -7.16
CA SER A 187 25.22 -4.16 -7.56
C SER A 187 24.65 -5.10 -8.62
N ALA A 188 25.02 -4.83 -9.87
CA ALA A 188 24.70 -5.64 -11.04
C ALA A 188 25.13 -7.11 -10.91
#